data_AF-A0A1G7ZAW8-F1
#
_entry.id   AF-A0A1G7ZAW8-F1
#
_cell.length_a   1.000
_cell.length_b   1.000
_cell.length_c   1.000
_cell.angle_alpha   90.00
_cell.angle_beta   90.00
_cell.angle_gamma   90.00
#
_symmetry.space_group_name_H-M   'P 1'
#
loop_
_entity.id
_entity.type
_entity.pdbx_description
1 polymer ?
#
loop_
_entity_poly.entity_id
_entity_poly.type
_entity_poly.pdbx_seq_one_letter_code
_entity_poly.pdbx_strand_id
1 'polypeptide(L)'
;MSYSLISLASLDDVFESEFFIEGAVLAANISREPLDPKTWVAPLFPDAESKLEPMVVEHIHAQYQQLKTSAYSILNVLPAQSENESLADFAEGFMSVWSYVEQAWQQASLTDGTQRMLQALLTTMMLAIDEEQTQQQMKLAGIDNPPSLDDLLPQLDLMISEVALSADEALTGGKSQSVNPYKQVGRNDLCPCGSGKKFKQCCGNS
;
A
#
# COMPACT_ATOMS: atom_id res chain seq x y z
N MET A 1 -0.99 18.85 -2.01
CA MET A 1 0.11 18.52 -2.92
C MET A 1 -0.35 17.32 -3.71
N SER A 2 -0.23 17.36 -5.03
CA SER A 2 -0.39 16.16 -5.87
C SER A 2 0.65 15.14 -5.42
N TYR A 3 0.26 13.87 -5.32
CA TYR A 3 1.18 12.77 -5.12
C TYR A 3 2.16 12.69 -6.30
N SER A 4 3.42 12.35 -6.03
CA SER A 4 4.50 12.32 -7.02
C SER A 4 5.28 11.03 -6.88
N LEU A 5 5.73 10.45 -7.99
CA LEU A 5 6.63 9.30 -7.98
C LEU A 5 8.01 9.68 -7.42
N ILE A 6 8.76 8.64 -7.04
CA ILE A 6 10.19 8.78 -6.73
C ILE A 6 10.93 9.28 -7.97
N SER A 7 11.75 10.32 -7.82
CA SER A 7 12.52 10.89 -8.94
C SER A 7 13.85 10.17 -9.08
N LEU A 8 14.07 9.49 -10.21
CA LEU A 8 15.33 8.77 -10.49
C LEU A 8 16.36 9.58 -11.27
N ALA A 9 16.07 10.84 -11.61
CA ALA A 9 16.91 11.69 -12.47
C ALA A 9 18.38 11.87 -12.03
N SER A 10 18.73 11.53 -10.80
CA SER A 10 20.10 11.60 -10.26
C SER A 10 20.81 10.25 -10.13
N LEU A 11 20.19 9.16 -10.61
CA LEU A 11 20.68 7.79 -10.45
C LEU A 11 20.93 7.13 -11.82
N ASP A 12 22.17 7.20 -12.30
CA ASP A 12 22.57 6.59 -13.58
C ASP A 12 22.67 5.05 -13.53
N ASP A 13 22.72 4.48 -12.32
CA ASP A 13 22.93 3.05 -12.06
C ASP A 13 21.58 2.29 -11.86
N VAL A 14 20.44 2.97 -12.06
CA VAL A 14 19.10 2.37 -11.93
C VAL A 14 18.44 2.32 -13.31
N PHE A 15 18.15 1.11 -13.78
CA PHE A 15 17.53 0.87 -15.09
C PHE A 15 16.02 0.67 -15.02
N GLU A 16 15.50 0.36 -13.84
CA GLU A 16 14.05 0.21 -13.63
C GLU A 16 13.35 1.56 -13.65
N SER A 17 12.08 1.54 -14.04
CA SER A 17 11.27 2.75 -14.10
C SER A 17 10.82 3.23 -12.71
N GLU A 18 10.40 4.49 -12.64
CA GLU A 18 9.79 5.05 -11.42
C GLU A 18 8.52 4.28 -11.01
N PHE A 19 7.80 3.71 -11.98
CA PHE A 19 6.63 2.87 -11.76
C PHE A 19 6.97 1.52 -11.13
N PHE A 20 8.05 0.88 -11.57
CA PHE A 20 8.55 -0.33 -10.92
C PHE A 20 8.80 -0.10 -9.42
N ILE A 21 9.51 0.98 -9.08
CA ILE A 21 9.79 1.30 -7.67
C ILE A 21 8.50 1.66 -6.91
N GLU A 22 7.56 2.37 -7.55
CA GLU A 22 6.25 2.67 -6.99
C GLU A 22 5.47 1.41 -6.57
N GLY A 23 5.49 0.38 -7.42
CA GLY A 23 4.88 -0.92 -7.15
C GLY A 23 5.58 -1.67 -6.02
N ALA A 24 6.92 -1.71 -6.05
CA ALA A 24 7.74 -2.32 -5.01
C ALA A 24 7.48 -1.67 -3.63
N VAL A 25 7.38 -0.35 -3.60
CA VAL A 25 7.05 0.43 -2.40
C VAL A 25 5.61 0.16 -1.93
N LEU A 26 4.65 0.00 -2.85
CA LEU A 26 3.29 -0.39 -2.49
C LEU A 26 3.26 -1.77 -1.81
N ALA A 27 3.91 -2.77 -2.40
CA ALA A 27 4.01 -4.10 -1.81
C ALA A 27 4.63 -4.07 -0.40
N ALA A 28 5.67 -3.24 -0.20
CA ALA A 28 6.26 -3.03 1.12
C ALA A 28 5.28 -2.37 2.11
N ASN A 29 4.51 -1.37 1.67
CA ASN A 29 3.53 -0.65 2.49
C ASN A 29 2.29 -1.47 2.85
N ILE A 30 1.97 -2.52 2.09
CA ILE A 30 0.91 -3.47 2.45
C ILE A 30 1.44 -4.68 3.24
N SER A 31 2.67 -4.63 3.74
CA SER A 31 3.19 -5.66 4.63
C SER A 31 2.40 -5.71 5.93
N ARG A 32 2.07 -6.92 6.42
CA ARG A 32 1.40 -7.12 7.72
C ARG A 32 2.38 -7.18 8.89
N GLU A 33 3.68 -7.22 8.59
CA GLU A 33 4.78 -7.26 9.56
C GLU A 33 5.86 -6.23 9.19
N PRO A 34 6.67 -5.74 10.14
CA PRO A 34 7.73 -4.79 9.82
C PRO A 34 8.68 -5.36 8.76
N LEU A 35 8.78 -4.68 7.62
CA LEU A 35 9.68 -5.03 6.52
C LEU A 35 10.80 -3.99 6.44
N ASP A 36 12.04 -4.41 6.68
CA ASP A 36 13.21 -3.55 6.53
C ASP A 36 13.51 -3.34 5.03
N PRO A 37 13.48 -2.10 4.51
CA PRO A 37 13.72 -1.82 3.09
C PRO A 37 15.01 -2.41 2.53
N LYS A 38 16.07 -2.51 3.34
CA LYS A 38 17.34 -3.12 2.92
C LYS A 38 17.20 -4.55 2.40
N THR A 39 16.23 -5.29 2.95
CA THR A 39 16.07 -6.72 2.65
C THR A 39 15.61 -6.99 1.22
N TRP A 40 14.95 -6.02 0.59
CA TRP A 40 14.43 -6.13 -0.78
C TRP A 40 15.02 -5.08 -1.73
N VAL A 41 15.49 -3.93 -1.24
CA VAL A 41 16.19 -2.94 -2.10
C VAL A 41 17.52 -3.49 -2.59
N ALA A 42 18.34 -4.11 -1.72
CA ALA A 42 19.67 -4.58 -2.11
C ALA A 42 19.63 -5.69 -3.20
N PRO A 43 18.73 -6.70 -3.13
CA PRO A 43 18.60 -7.69 -4.20
C PRO A 43 18.08 -7.14 -5.52
N LEU A 44 17.19 -6.13 -5.50
CA LEU A 44 16.63 -5.53 -6.72
C LEU A 44 17.55 -4.49 -7.36
N PHE A 45 18.34 -3.78 -6.54
CA PHE A 45 19.19 -2.66 -6.98
C PHE A 45 20.62 -2.79 -6.43
N PRO A 46 21.36 -3.87 -6.76
CA PRO A 46 22.66 -4.16 -6.15
C PRO A 46 23.70 -3.05 -6.38
N ASP A 47 23.64 -2.38 -7.53
CA ASP A 47 24.59 -1.33 -7.90
C ASP A 47 24.21 0.07 -7.38
N ALA A 48 22.97 0.25 -6.90
CA ALA A 48 22.42 1.54 -6.48
C ALA A 48 21.92 1.59 -5.03
N GLU A 49 21.97 0.47 -4.28
CA GLU A 49 21.42 0.29 -2.92
C GLU A 49 21.69 1.51 -2.02
N SER A 50 22.96 1.87 -1.83
CA SER A 50 23.36 2.92 -0.89
C SER A 50 22.78 4.32 -1.18
N LYS A 51 22.45 4.61 -2.44
CA LYS A 51 21.83 5.86 -2.86
C LYS A 51 20.30 5.75 -2.84
N LEU A 52 19.77 4.61 -3.27
CA LEU A 52 18.34 4.42 -3.49
C LEU A 52 17.58 4.08 -2.20
N GLU A 53 18.16 3.29 -1.30
CA GLU A 53 17.54 2.91 -0.03
C GLU A 53 16.99 4.10 0.77
N PRO A 54 17.74 5.19 1.05
CA PRO A 54 17.18 6.32 1.79
C PRO A 54 16.04 7.02 1.05
N MET A 55 16.10 7.09 -0.28
CA MET A 55 15.01 7.66 -1.10
C MET A 55 13.76 6.79 -1.04
N VAL A 56 13.93 5.47 -1.11
CA VAL A 56 12.85 4.48 -0.95
C VAL A 56 12.21 4.58 0.43
N VAL A 57 13.00 4.73 1.50
CA VAL A 57 12.48 4.92 2.87
C VAL A 57 11.59 6.16 2.95
N GLU A 58 12.04 7.29 2.40
CA GLU A 58 11.22 8.51 2.35
C GLU A 58 9.94 8.31 1.54
N HIS A 59 10.04 7.59 0.41
CA HIS A 59 8.91 7.32 -0.48
C HIS A 59 7.88 6.37 0.14
N ILE A 60 8.33 5.34 0.86
CA ILE A 60 7.49 4.46 1.67
C ILE A 60 6.62 5.30 2.60
N HIS A 61 7.23 6.24 3.33
CA HIS A 61 6.49 7.12 4.24
C HIS A 61 5.49 8.01 3.50
N ALA A 62 5.86 8.59 2.35
CA ALA A 62 4.99 9.44 1.56
C ALA A 62 3.75 8.68 1.04
N GLN A 63 3.95 7.51 0.43
CA GLN A 63 2.88 6.67 -0.08
C GLN A 63 1.99 6.15 1.06
N TYR A 64 2.57 5.74 2.19
CA TYR A 64 1.83 5.32 3.38
C TYR A 64 0.85 6.42 3.86
N GLN A 65 1.25 7.70 3.88
CA GLN A 65 0.32 8.78 4.25
C GLN A 65 -0.88 8.90 3.29
N GLN A 66 -0.69 8.65 1.99
CA GLN A 66 -1.79 8.64 1.03
C GLN A 66 -2.69 7.43 1.22
N LEU A 67 -2.12 6.25 1.46
CA LEU A 67 -2.88 5.02 1.74
C LEU A 67 -3.74 5.16 2.99
N LYS A 68 -3.19 5.72 4.09
CA LYS A 68 -3.92 5.98 5.33
C LYS A 68 -5.15 6.89 5.16
N THR A 69 -5.11 7.77 4.16
CA THR A 69 -6.16 8.75 3.89
C THR A 69 -7.04 8.34 2.71
N SER A 70 -6.84 7.12 2.17
CA SER A 70 -7.49 6.61 0.95
C SER A 70 -7.39 7.58 -0.23
N ALA A 71 -6.29 8.33 -0.30
CA ALA A 71 -6.04 9.34 -1.33
C ALA A 71 -5.05 8.85 -2.41
N TYR A 72 -4.43 7.68 -2.20
CA TYR A 72 -3.53 7.06 -3.17
C TYR A 72 -4.31 6.55 -4.39
N SER A 73 -3.80 6.83 -5.59
CA SER A 73 -4.36 6.32 -6.84
C SER A 73 -3.26 6.26 -7.88
N ILE A 74 -2.88 5.05 -8.29
CA ILE A 74 -1.88 4.84 -9.34
C ILE A 74 -2.43 5.27 -10.71
N LEU A 75 -3.72 5.05 -10.94
CA LEU A 75 -4.41 5.37 -12.20
C LEU A 75 -4.35 6.87 -12.53
N ASN A 76 -4.25 7.75 -11.53
CA ASN A 76 -4.12 9.19 -11.73
C ASN A 76 -2.68 9.64 -12.06
N VAL A 77 -1.70 8.75 -11.91
CA VAL A 77 -0.27 9.04 -12.12
C VAL A 77 0.24 8.41 -13.41
N LEU A 78 -0.44 7.36 -13.91
CA LEU A 78 -0.09 6.71 -15.16
C LEU A 78 -0.19 7.67 -16.36
N PRO A 79 0.82 7.68 -17.25
CA PRO A 79 0.82 8.51 -18.45
C PRO A 79 -0.14 7.93 -19.50
N ALA A 80 -1.04 8.76 -20.04
CA ALA A 80 -2.03 8.31 -21.03
C ALA A 80 -1.44 7.69 -22.32
N GLN A 81 -0.18 8.00 -22.68
CA GLN A 81 0.45 7.43 -23.89
C GLN A 81 1.07 6.04 -23.68
N SER A 82 1.39 5.68 -22.43
CA SER A 82 2.08 4.44 -22.09
C SER A 82 1.46 3.79 -20.85
N GLU A 83 0.15 3.95 -20.68
CA GLU A 83 -0.59 3.53 -19.48
C GLU A 83 -0.36 2.05 -19.16
N ASN A 84 -0.53 1.18 -20.15
CA ASN A 84 -0.37 -0.27 -19.97
C ASN A 84 1.09 -0.67 -19.68
N GLU A 85 2.07 -0.04 -20.33
CA GLU A 85 3.50 -0.31 -20.10
C GLU A 85 3.91 0.13 -18.70
N SER A 86 3.55 1.35 -18.30
CA SER A 86 3.81 1.88 -16.96
C SER A 86 3.06 1.10 -15.86
N LEU A 87 1.86 0.59 -16.16
CA LEU A 87 1.13 -0.27 -15.24
C LEU A 87 1.77 -1.66 -15.12
N ALA A 88 2.28 -2.22 -16.21
CA ALA A 88 3.03 -3.48 -16.20
C ALA A 88 4.29 -3.34 -15.33
N ASP A 89 5.09 -2.29 -15.54
CA ASP A 89 6.26 -1.99 -14.69
C ASP A 89 5.89 -1.91 -13.21
N PHE A 90 4.81 -1.17 -12.90
CA PHE A 90 4.28 -1.07 -11.54
C PHE A 90 3.88 -2.43 -10.96
N ALA A 91 3.22 -3.28 -11.74
CA ALA A 91 2.86 -4.61 -11.31
C ALA A 91 4.08 -5.53 -11.11
N GLU A 92 5.09 -5.45 -11.97
CA GLU A 92 6.35 -6.21 -11.85
C GLU A 92 7.10 -5.83 -10.57
N GLY A 93 7.21 -4.54 -10.29
CA GLY A 93 7.82 -4.04 -9.06
C GLY A 93 7.07 -4.51 -7.81
N PHE A 94 5.74 -4.43 -7.85
CA PHE A 94 4.87 -4.96 -6.79
C PHE A 94 5.12 -6.45 -6.56
N MET A 95 5.10 -7.26 -7.62
CA MET A 95 5.26 -8.71 -7.51
C MET A 95 6.68 -9.12 -7.07
N SER A 96 7.69 -8.32 -7.40
CA SER A 96 9.08 -8.53 -6.95
C SER A 96 9.21 -8.47 -5.43
N VAL A 97 8.52 -7.51 -4.79
CA VAL A 97 8.51 -7.36 -3.32
C VAL A 97 7.40 -8.20 -2.66
N TRP A 98 6.34 -8.57 -3.39
CA TRP A 98 5.25 -9.41 -2.87
C TRP A 98 5.76 -10.70 -2.20
N SER A 99 6.78 -11.33 -2.78
CA SER A 99 7.40 -12.56 -2.24
C SER A 99 7.90 -12.44 -0.80
N TYR A 100 8.26 -11.22 -0.35
CA TYR A 100 8.72 -10.95 1.01
C TYR A 100 7.57 -10.80 2.01
N VAL A 101 6.38 -10.41 1.54
CA VAL A 101 5.21 -10.14 2.40
C VAL A 101 4.14 -11.24 2.31
N GLU A 102 4.18 -12.06 1.27
CA GLU A 102 3.19 -13.08 0.96
C GLU A 102 2.96 -14.04 2.14
N GLN A 103 4.02 -14.50 2.78
CA GLN A 103 3.92 -15.47 3.87
C GLN A 103 3.08 -14.93 5.05
N ALA A 104 3.23 -13.65 5.39
CA ALA A 104 2.46 -13.02 6.44
C ALA A 104 0.97 -12.90 6.07
N TRP A 105 0.67 -12.66 4.79
CA TRP A 105 -0.70 -12.65 4.27
C TRP A 105 -1.33 -14.05 4.26
N GLN A 106 -0.60 -15.08 3.86
CA GLN A 106 -1.09 -16.47 3.84
C GLN A 106 -1.42 -17.00 5.25
N GLN A 107 -0.71 -16.55 6.28
CA GLN A 107 -0.93 -16.96 7.66
C GLN A 107 -2.00 -16.12 8.38
N ALA A 108 -2.43 -15.00 7.79
CA ALA A 108 -3.38 -14.10 8.40
C ALA A 108 -4.81 -14.66 8.36
N SER A 109 -5.55 -14.47 9.45
CA SER A 109 -7.00 -14.65 9.46
C SER A 109 -7.66 -13.39 8.89
N LEU A 110 -8.03 -13.45 7.61
CA LEU A 110 -8.67 -12.34 6.90
C LEU A 110 -10.20 -12.45 6.96
N THR A 111 -10.88 -11.31 6.80
CA THR A 111 -12.31 -11.35 6.49
C THR A 111 -12.51 -11.79 5.03
N ASP A 112 -13.67 -12.35 4.69
CA ASP A 112 -13.98 -12.73 3.31
C ASP A 112 -13.86 -11.56 2.33
N GLY A 113 -14.17 -10.33 2.79
CA GLY A 113 -14.09 -9.12 1.98
C GLY A 113 -12.64 -8.75 1.64
N THR A 114 -11.79 -8.68 2.66
CA THR A 114 -10.36 -8.40 2.50
C THR A 114 -9.67 -9.48 1.68
N GLN A 115 -9.99 -10.76 1.89
CA GLN A 115 -9.44 -11.87 1.10
C GLN A 115 -9.81 -11.72 -0.39
N ARG A 116 -11.06 -11.35 -0.70
CA ARG A 116 -11.50 -11.10 -2.08
C ARG A 116 -10.78 -9.91 -2.70
N MET A 117 -10.61 -8.81 -1.98
CA MET A 117 -9.88 -7.63 -2.48
C MET A 117 -8.40 -7.94 -2.70
N LEU A 118 -7.77 -8.70 -1.81
CA LEU A 118 -6.38 -9.14 -2.00
C LEU A 118 -6.24 -10.05 -3.23
N GLN A 119 -7.11 -11.04 -3.38
CA GLN A 119 -7.06 -11.94 -4.55
C GLN A 119 -7.28 -11.17 -5.86
N ALA A 120 -8.23 -10.23 -5.87
CA ALA A 120 -8.49 -9.40 -7.04
C ALA A 120 -7.30 -8.46 -7.33
N LEU A 121 -6.67 -7.88 -6.30
CA LEU A 121 -5.45 -7.07 -6.44
C LEU A 121 -4.32 -7.88 -7.10
N LEU A 122 -4.00 -9.05 -6.55
CA LEU A 122 -2.94 -9.92 -7.09
C LEU A 122 -3.25 -10.39 -8.52
N THR A 123 -4.52 -10.72 -8.80
CA THR A 123 -4.95 -11.08 -10.16
C THR A 123 -4.77 -9.90 -11.11
N THR A 124 -5.08 -8.69 -10.69
CA THR A 124 -4.88 -7.47 -11.48
C THR A 124 -3.40 -7.25 -11.79
N MET A 125 -2.50 -7.45 -10.82
CA MET A 125 -1.05 -7.36 -11.05
C MET A 125 -0.58 -8.40 -12.07
N MET A 126 -1.01 -9.66 -11.93
CA MET A 126 -0.66 -10.73 -12.86
C MET A 126 -1.15 -10.45 -14.29
N LEU A 127 -2.39 -9.95 -14.43
CA LEU A 127 -2.95 -9.55 -15.74
C LEU A 127 -2.21 -8.35 -16.33
N ALA A 128 -1.78 -7.39 -15.51
CA ALA A 128 -1.01 -6.24 -15.98
C ALA A 128 0.38 -6.64 -16.52
N ILE A 129 1.02 -7.66 -15.92
CA ILE A 129 2.32 -8.19 -16.38
C ILE A 129 2.15 -9.01 -17.66
N ASP A 130 1.26 -10.01 -17.65
CA ASP A 130 1.00 -10.86 -18.81
C ASP A 130 -0.45 -11.37 -18.77
N GLU A 131 -1.33 -10.63 -19.44
CA GLU A 131 -2.75 -10.96 -19.51
C GLU A 131 -3.01 -12.31 -20.19
N GLU A 132 -2.32 -12.59 -21.30
CA GLU A 132 -2.52 -13.80 -22.07
C GLU A 132 -2.15 -15.03 -21.24
N GLN A 133 -0.95 -15.03 -20.65
CA GLN A 133 -0.47 -16.14 -19.83
C GLN A 133 -1.34 -16.32 -18.59
N THR A 134 -1.71 -15.23 -17.91
CA THR A 134 -2.55 -15.28 -16.70
C THR A 134 -3.91 -15.90 -17.02
N GLN A 135 -4.57 -15.46 -18.10
CA GLN A 135 -5.86 -16.04 -18.51
C GLN A 135 -5.74 -17.50 -18.93
N GLN A 136 -4.64 -17.90 -19.59
CA GLN A 136 -4.38 -19.31 -19.92
C GLN A 136 -4.26 -20.17 -18.66
N GLN A 137 -3.51 -19.71 -17.65
CA GLN A 137 -3.37 -20.42 -16.37
C GLN A 137 -4.70 -20.55 -15.64
N MET A 138 -5.52 -19.49 -15.63
CA MET A 138 -6.86 -19.50 -15.03
C MET A 138 -7.79 -20.51 -15.72
N LYS A 139 -7.78 -20.57 -17.06
CA LYS A 139 -8.54 -21.58 -17.82
C LYS A 139 -8.10 -22.99 -17.50
N LEU A 140 -6.79 -23.23 -17.37
CA LEU A 140 -6.24 -24.53 -16.95
C LEU A 140 -6.66 -24.90 -15.52
N ALA A 141 -6.83 -23.91 -14.64
CA ALA A 141 -7.35 -24.09 -13.29
C ALA A 141 -8.89 -24.28 -13.24
N GLY A 142 -9.58 -24.30 -14.39
CA GLY A 142 -11.02 -24.52 -14.49
C GLY A 142 -11.88 -23.26 -14.43
N ILE A 143 -11.29 -22.08 -14.65
CA ILE A 143 -12.04 -20.82 -14.77
C ILE A 143 -12.42 -20.61 -16.24
N ASP A 144 -13.68 -20.87 -16.59
CA ASP A 144 -14.17 -20.81 -17.97
C ASP A 144 -14.04 -19.41 -18.59
N ASN A 145 -14.37 -18.38 -17.81
CA ASN A 145 -14.34 -16.98 -18.23
C ASN A 145 -13.45 -16.18 -17.26
N PRO A 146 -12.13 -16.18 -17.46
CA PRO A 146 -11.25 -15.34 -16.66
C PRO A 146 -11.53 -13.85 -16.97
N PRO A 147 -11.38 -12.95 -15.98
CA PRO A 147 -11.48 -11.53 -16.21
C PRO A 147 -10.33 -11.03 -17.11
N SER A 148 -10.59 -9.94 -17.82
CA SER A 148 -9.55 -9.13 -18.45
C SER A 148 -8.96 -8.11 -17.48
N LEU A 149 -7.83 -7.51 -17.83
CA LEU A 149 -7.26 -6.40 -17.07
C LEU A 149 -8.28 -5.23 -16.97
N ASP A 150 -8.91 -4.90 -18.10
CA ASP A 150 -9.92 -3.83 -18.20
C ASP A 150 -11.13 -4.05 -17.29
N ASP A 151 -11.52 -5.30 -17.01
CA ASP A 151 -12.62 -5.63 -16.10
C ASP A 151 -12.30 -5.26 -14.64
N LEU A 152 -11.02 -5.32 -14.26
CA LEU A 152 -10.56 -5.13 -12.87
C LEU A 152 -10.00 -3.73 -12.61
N LEU A 153 -9.44 -3.07 -13.63
CA LEU A 153 -8.81 -1.75 -13.51
C LEU A 153 -9.68 -0.70 -12.81
N PRO A 154 -10.99 -0.56 -13.09
CA PRO A 154 -11.84 0.44 -12.43
C PRO A 154 -11.94 0.27 -10.90
N GLN A 155 -11.57 -0.90 -10.38
CA GLN A 155 -11.62 -1.21 -8.95
C GLN A 155 -10.24 -1.15 -8.27
N LEU A 156 -9.16 -0.88 -9.03
CA LEU A 156 -7.79 -0.99 -8.52
C LEU A 156 -7.54 -0.15 -7.27
N ASP A 157 -7.95 1.12 -7.28
CA ASP A 157 -7.77 2.01 -6.12
C ASP A 157 -8.52 1.50 -4.87
N LEU A 158 -9.72 0.92 -5.06
CA LEU A 158 -10.49 0.34 -3.96
C LEU A 158 -9.80 -0.91 -3.40
N MET A 159 -9.30 -1.79 -4.27
CA MET A 159 -8.56 -2.99 -3.89
C MET A 159 -7.31 -2.61 -3.08
N ILE A 160 -6.54 -1.65 -3.57
CA ILE A 160 -5.35 -1.14 -2.88
C ILE A 160 -5.72 -0.55 -1.51
N SER A 161 -6.75 0.30 -1.44
CA SER A 161 -7.16 0.94 -0.18
C SER A 161 -7.59 -0.08 0.86
N GLU A 162 -8.40 -1.09 0.51
CA GLU A 162 -8.84 -2.12 1.45
C GLU A 162 -7.66 -2.94 1.97
N VAL A 163 -6.78 -3.39 1.08
CA VAL A 163 -5.62 -4.23 1.42
C VAL A 163 -4.64 -3.46 2.30
N ALA A 164 -4.35 -2.20 1.97
CA ALA A 164 -3.46 -1.35 2.75
C ALA A 164 -4.00 -1.04 4.15
N LEU A 165 -5.31 -0.77 4.28
CA LEU A 165 -5.93 -0.55 5.59
C LEU A 165 -5.88 -1.82 6.45
N SER A 166 -6.16 -3.00 5.87
CA SER A 166 -6.04 -4.26 6.62
C SER A 166 -4.60 -4.55 7.06
N ALA A 167 -3.61 -4.20 6.24
CA ALA A 167 -2.19 -4.31 6.61
C ALA A 167 -1.83 -3.37 7.77
N ASP A 168 -2.25 -2.10 7.71
CA ASP A 168 -2.02 -1.10 8.76
C ASP A 168 -2.65 -1.54 10.10
N GLU A 169 -3.87 -2.08 10.05
CA GLU A 169 -4.54 -2.62 11.24
C GLU A 169 -3.74 -3.76 11.89
N ALA A 170 -3.14 -4.64 11.08
CA ALA A 170 -2.30 -5.72 11.56
C ALA A 170 -1.02 -5.19 12.25
N LEU A 171 -0.33 -4.24 11.62
CA LEU A 171 0.90 -3.63 12.14
C LEU A 171 0.68 -2.81 13.41
N THR A 172 -0.41 -2.06 13.47
CA THR A 172 -0.73 -1.19 14.61
C THR A 172 -1.48 -1.92 15.73
N GLY A 173 -1.84 -3.19 15.51
CA GLY A 173 -2.49 -4.07 16.48
C GLY A 173 -3.96 -3.72 16.75
N GLY A 174 -4.68 -3.22 15.74
CA GLY A 174 -6.08 -2.80 15.86
C GLY A 174 -6.30 -1.67 16.86
N LYS A 175 -5.23 -1.01 17.31
CA LYS A 175 -5.33 0.20 18.11
C LYS A 175 -5.72 1.31 17.15
N SER A 176 -7.02 1.48 16.96
CA SER A 176 -7.57 2.80 16.70
C SER A 176 -6.83 3.73 17.66
N GLN A 177 -5.95 4.60 17.15
CA GLN A 177 -5.49 5.71 17.95
C GLN A 177 -6.73 6.54 18.19
N SER A 178 -7.51 6.20 19.23
CA SER A 178 -8.44 7.13 19.82
C SER A 178 -7.55 8.24 20.33
N VAL A 179 -7.31 9.24 19.49
CA VAL A 179 -6.64 10.46 19.89
C VAL A 179 -7.54 11.00 20.99
N ASN A 180 -7.17 10.78 22.25
CA ASN A 180 -7.91 11.34 23.36
C ASN A 180 -7.78 12.86 23.18
N PRO A 181 -8.85 13.56 22.78
CA PRO A 181 -8.76 15.00 22.49
C PRO A 181 -8.46 15.79 23.78
N TYR A 182 -8.55 15.14 24.93
CA TYR A 182 -8.27 15.68 26.26
C TYR A 182 -6.96 15.18 26.85
N LYS A 183 -6.05 14.58 26.05
CA LYS A 183 -4.74 14.07 26.50
C LYS A 183 -3.91 15.11 27.25
N GLN A 184 -4.08 16.40 26.91
CA GLN A 184 -3.39 17.53 27.54
C GLN A 184 -4.20 18.27 28.61
N VAL A 185 -5.44 17.84 28.89
CA VAL A 185 -6.32 18.50 29.87
C VAL A 185 -6.09 17.88 31.25
N GLY A 186 -5.63 18.70 32.20
CA GLY A 186 -5.43 18.27 33.57
C GLY A 186 -6.75 17.90 34.24
N ARG A 187 -6.73 16.84 35.07
CA ARG A 187 -7.93 16.30 35.73
C ARG A 187 -8.71 17.34 36.56
N ASN A 188 -8.05 18.38 37.06
CA ASN A 188 -8.66 19.45 37.84
C ASN A 188 -8.95 20.74 37.05
N ASP A 189 -8.55 20.80 35.77
CA ASP A 189 -8.75 21.98 34.92
C ASP A 189 -10.23 22.16 34.58
N LEU A 190 -10.59 23.35 34.12
CA LEU A 190 -11.94 23.60 33.61
C LEU A 190 -12.19 22.72 32.38
N CYS A 191 -13.36 22.09 32.34
CA CYS A 191 -13.71 21.19 31.27
C CYS A 191 -13.89 21.97 29.94
N PRO A 192 -13.22 21.55 28.84
CA PRO A 192 -13.27 22.27 27.57
C PRO A 192 -14.62 22.20 26.86
N CYS A 193 -15.60 21.45 27.38
CA CYS A 193 -16.98 21.42 26.85
C CYS A 193 -17.82 22.65 27.24
N GLY A 194 -17.26 23.60 28.00
CA GLY A 194 -17.95 24.84 28.40
C GLY A 194 -18.92 24.69 29.57
N SER A 195 -18.94 23.54 30.26
CA SER A 195 -19.86 23.29 31.38
C SER A 195 -19.56 24.08 32.67
N GLY A 196 -18.39 24.74 32.74
CA GLY A 196 -17.92 25.41 33.95
C GLY A 196 -17.46 24.47 35.08
N LYS A 197 -17.55 23.15 34.90
CA LYS A 197 -17.11 22.14 35.88
C LYS A 197 -15.65 21.74 35.66
N LYS A 198 -15.00 21.18 36.70
CA LYS A 198 -13.67 20.56 36.54
C LYS A 198 -13.75 19.33 35.62
N PHE A 199 -12.71 19.05 34.84
CA PHE A 199 -12.68 17.97 33.85
C PHE A 199 -13.10 16.62 34.44
N LYS A 200 -12.57 16.26 35.62
CA LYS A 200 -12.93 15.02 36.35
C LYS A 200 -14.39 14.89 36.78
N GLN A 201 -15.15 15.99 36.80
CA GLN A 201 -16.56 16.02 37.19
C GLN A 201 -17.47 16.23 35.96
N CYS A 202 -16.92 16.09 34.75
CA CYS A 202 -17.62 16.30 33.49
C CYS A 202 -17.13 15.29 32.44
N CYS A 203 -16.52 15.73 31.33
CA CYS A 203 -16.08 14.84 30.24
C CYS A 203 -14.98 13.84 30.64
N GLY A 204 -14.27 14.07 31.75
CA GLY A 204 -13.29 13.14 32.31
C GLY A 204 -13.87 12.24 33.42
N ASN A 205 -15.20 12.19 33.56
CA ASN A 205 -15.88 11.30 34.50
C ASN A 205 -16.15 9.95 33.80
N SER A 206 -15.08 9.18 33.64
CA SER A 206 -15.10 7.75 33.32
C SER A 206 -14.29 7.02 34.39
#